data_AF-A0A0U5F5J5-F1
#
_entry.id   AF-A0A0U5F5J5-F1
#
_cell.length_a   1.000
_cell.length_b   1.000
_cell.length_c   1.000
_cell.angle_alpha   90.00
_cell.angle_beta   90.00
_cell.angle_gamma   90.00
#
_symmetry.space_group_name_H-M   'P 1'
#
loop_
_entity.id
_entity.type
_entity.pdbx_description
1 polymer ?
#
loop_
_entity_poly.entity_id
_entity_poly.type
_entity_poly.pdbx_seq_one_letter_code
_entity_poly.pdbx_strand_id
1 'polypeptide(L)'
;MSYLPLIIRFISLLTALSVAFFGYKFSRNIEKEKAKTAYINYAIQTIMDEYKNYDPNIFLESQNNSDYIKSVEKKFQECRRAIMRVSPVLLQNDLEKLNILNENYIKVIRWQYNESLSGKEPSGVNAHEYIIGLIDYINTGHEILYNNILILRKGLE
;
A
#
# COMPACT_ATOMS: atom_id res chain seq x y z
N MET A 1 59.57 39.91 12.32
CA MET A 1 59.16 39.01 11.23
C MET A 1 57.65 39.11 11.07
N SER A 2 57.13 39.27 9.84
CA SER A 2 55.69 39.43 9.59
C SER A 2 55.01 38.06 9.47
N TYR A 3 54.02 37.80 10.33
CA TYR A 3 53.21 36.57 10.33
C TYR A 3 52.08 36.58 9.29
N LEU A 4 51.92 37.69 8.57
CA LEU A 4 50.85 37.90 7.58
C LEU A 4 50.73 36.77 6.52
N PRO A 5 51.83 36.24 5.95
CA PRO A 5 51.74 35.16 4.96
C PRO A 5 51.24 33.85 5.58
N LEU A 6 51.54 33.61 6.86
CA LEU A 6 51.13 32.41 7.59
C LEU A 6 49.63 32.46 7.90
N ILE A 7 49.12 33.62 8.30
CA ILE A 7 47.70 33.87 8.57
C ILE A 7 46.87 33.68 7.30
N ILE A 8 47.31 34.21 6.17
CA ILE A 8 46.60 34.07 4.89
C ILE A 8 46.50 32.59 4.46
N ARG A 9 47.58 31.81 4.64
CA ARG A 9 47.56 30.36 4.36
C ARG A 9 46.59 29.61 5.25
N PHE A 10 46.54 29.97 6.53
CA PHE A 10 45.61 29.37 7.50
C PHE A 10 44.16 29.68 7.15
N ILE A 11 43.83 30.93 6.83
CA ILE A 11 42.49 31.32 6.38
C ILE A 11 42.11 30.56 5.09
N SER A 12 43.02 30.49 4.12
CA SER A 12 42.78 29.78 2.86
C SER A 12 42.48 28.30 3.09
N LEU A 13 43.23 27.65 3.98
CA LEU A 13 43.02 26.26 4.38
C LEU A 13 41.65 26.05 5.06
N LEU A 14 41.30 26.92 6.01
CA LEU A 14 40.00 26.89 6.70
C LEU A 14 38.82 27.07 5.74
N THR A 15 38.98 27.96 4.75
CA THR A 15 37.96 28.21 3.73
C THR A 15 37.79 26.99 2.84
N ALA A 16 38.89 26.37 2.38
CA ALA A 16 38.87 25.16 1.58
C ALA A 16 38.22 23.98 2.32
N LEU A 17 38.54 23.78 3.60
CA LEU A 17 37.93 22.74 4.45
C LEU A 17 36.42 22.98 4.62
N SER A 18 36.02 24.23 4.83
CA SER A 18 34.60 24.60 4.97
C SER A 18 33.83 24.32 3.68
N VAL A 19 34.36 24.72 2.52
CA VAL A 19 33.73 24.47 1.21
C VAL A 19 33.62 22.97 0.93
N ALA A 20 34.68 22.20 1.21
CA ALA A 20 34.65 20.74 1.06
C ALA A 20 33.59 20.08 1.97
N PHE A 21 33.47 20.54 3.22
CA PHE A 21 32.46 20.04 4.17
C PHE A 21 31.03 20.37 3.71
N PHE A 22 30.77 21.60 3.27
CA PHE A 22 29.47 21.99 2.73
C PHE A 22 29.14 21.21 1.45
N GLY A 23 30.10 21.05 0.54
CA GLY A 23 29.95 20.25 -0.68
C GLY A 23 29.59 18.80 -0.38
N TYR A 24 30.26 18.17 0.58
CA TYR A 24 29.97 16.81 1.02
C TYR A 24 28.55 16.66 1.60
N LYS A 25 28.15 17.58 2.49
CA LYS A 25 26.80 17.57 3.10
C LYS A 25 25.70 17.77 2.04
N PHE A 26 25.92 18.69 1.10
CA PHE A 26 25.01 18.95 0.00
C PHE A 26 24.88 17.73 -0.94
N SER A 27 26.00 17.11 -1.33
CA SER A 27 26.02 15.89 -2.15
C SER A 27 25.21 14.76 -1.50
N ARG A 28 25.40 14.53 -0.19
CA ARG A 28 24.62 13.51 0.53
C ARG A 28 23.13 13.82 0.60
N ASN A 29 22.75 15.08 0.73
CA ASN A 29 21.34 15.46 0.73
C ASN A 29 20.71 15.21 -0.64
N ILE A 30 21.39 15.57 -1.74
CA ILE A 30 20.92 15.27 -3.10
C ILE A 30 20.79 13.76 -3.33
N GLU A 31 21.78 12.96 -2.90
CA GLU A 31 21.71 11.49 -3.04
C GLU A 31 20.53 10.90 -2.27
N LYS A 32 20.26 11.39 -1.05
CA LYS A 32 19.09 10.97 -0.26
C LYS A 32 17.78 11.33 -0.95
N GLU A 33 17.67 12.52 -1.52
CA GLU A 33 16.48 12.94 -2.26
C GLU A 33 16.29 12.09 -3.51
N LYS A 34 17.34 11.84 -4.30
CA LYS A 34 17.29 10.94 -5.46
C LYS A 34 16.84 9.54 -5.08
N ALA A 35 17.39 8.97 -4.00
CA ALA A 35 17.00 7.66 -3.49
C ALA A 35 15.52 7.63 -3.04
N LYS A 36 15.06 8.68 -2.35
CA LYS A 36 13.66 8.84 -1.94
C LYS A 36 12.73 8.90 -3.16
N THR A 37 13.04 9.73 -4.14
CA THR A 37 12.27 9.86 -5.40
C THR A 37 12.22 8.54 -6.15
N ALA A 38 13.34 7.82 -6.26
CA ALA A 38 13.39 6.51 -6.91
C ALA A 38 12.51 5.48 -6.18
N TYR A 39 12.55 5.46 -4.84
CA TYR A 39 11.67 4.60 -4.04
C TYR A 39 10.19 4.93 -4.24
N ILE A 40 9.82 6.22 -4.20
CA ILE A 40 8.43 6.64 -4.41
C ILE A 40 7.94 6.25 -5.81
N ASN A 41 8.76 6.44 -6.85
CA ASN A 41 8.43 6.02 -8.21
C ASN A 41 8.25 4.51 -8.32
N TYR A 42 9.13 3.73 -7.69
CA TYR A 42 9.00 2.27 -7.62
C TYR A 42 7.70 1.84 -6.93
N ALA A 43 7.36 2.47 -5.79
CA ALA A 43 6.14 2.17 -5.05
C ALA A 43 4.88 2.49 -5.87
N ILE A 44 4.83 3.66 -6.51
CA ILE A 44 3.72 4.04 -7.40
C ILE A 44 3.56 3.02 -8.54
N GLN A 45 4.66 2.66 -9.20
CA GLN A 45 4.64 1.72 -10.32
C GLN A 45 4.12 0.35 -9.87
N THR A 46 4.62 -0.15 -8.74
CA THR A 46 4.19 -1.44 -8.16
C THR A 46 2.70 -1.44 -7.84
N ILE A 47 2.20 -0.37 -7.20
CA ILE A 47 0.77 -0.25 -6.88
C ILE A 47 -0.06 -0.15 -8.15
N MET A 48 0.35 0.65 -9.14
CA MET A 48 -0.36 0.80 -10.40
C MET A 48 -0.42 -0.48 -11.23
N ASP A 49 0.66 -1.26 -11.24
CA ASP A 49 0.72 -2.51 -11.99
C ASP A 49 -0.24 -3.54 -11.39
N GLU A 50 -0.26 -3.69 -10.07
CA GLU A 50 -1.25 -4.54 -9.39
C GLU A 50 -2.67 -3.98 -9.54
N TYR A 51 -2.85 -2.65 -9.50
CA TYR A 51 -4.16 -2.00 -9.66
C TYR A 51 -4.76 -2.19 -11.06
N LYS A 52 -3.95 -2.21 -12.12
CA LYS A 52 -4.43 -2.53 -13.47
C LYS A 52 -4.82 -3.99 -13.63
N ASN A 53 -4.20 -4.88 -12.85
CA ASN A 53 -4.43 -6.31 -12.93
C ASN A 53 -5.71 -6.77 -12.22
N TYR A 54 -6.32 -5.91 -11.38
CA TYR A 54 -7.61 -6.20 -10.77
C TYR A 54 -8.65 -5.16 -11.19
N ASP A 55 -9.79 -5.60 -11.73
CA ASP A 55 -10.90 -4.70 -12.08
C ASP A 55 -11.86 -4.57 -10.88
N PRO A 56 -11.91 -3.40 -10.21
CA PRO A 56 -12.78 -3.15 -9.07
C PRO A 56 -14.27 -3.18 -9.43
N ASN A 57 -14.64 -3.05 -10.72
CA ASN A 57 -16.03 -2.96 -11.13
C ASN A 57 -16.74 -4.31 -10.96
N ILE A 58 -17.45 -4.49 -9.85
CA ILE A 58 -18.33 -5.63 -9.67
C ILE A 58 -19.58 -5.38 -10.53
N PHE A 59 -19.78 -6.18 -11.58
CA PHE A 59 -21.02 -6.14 -12.36
C PHE A 59 -22.17 -6.62 -11.46
N LEU A 60 -23.13 -5.74 -11.20
CA LEU A 60 -24.26 -5.98 -10.28
C LEU A 60 -25.42 -6.80 -10.90
N GLU A 61 -25.20 -7.47 -12.04
CA GLU A 61 -26.26 -8.22 -12.71
C GLU A 61 -26.57 -9.53 -11.95
N SER A 62 -27.73 -9.53 -11.28
CA SER A 62 -28.40 -10.66 -10.59
C SER A 62 -27.75 -11.15 -9.27
N GLN A 63 -27.99 -10.43 -8.18
CA GLN A 63 -27.54 -10.77 -6.82
C GLN A 63 -28.01 -12.13 -6.28
N ASN A 64 -29.00 -12.78 -6.91
CA ASN A 64 -29.57 -14.08 -6.48
C ASN A 64 -29.00 -15.30 -7.22
N ASN A 65 -28.03 -15.11 -8.11
CA ASN A 65 -27.47 -16.23 -8.88
C ASN A 65 -26.20 -16.79 -8.21
N SER A 66 -26.05 -18.12 -8.14
CA SER A 66 -24.85 -18.79 -7.61
C SER A 66 -23.57 -18.28 -8.30
N ASP A 67 -23.68 -17.94 -9.59
CA ASP A 67 -22.58 -17.43 -10.40
C ASP A 67 -22.15 -16.02 -10.01
N TYR A 68 -23.07 -15.19 -9.49
CA TYR A 68 -22.75 -13.87 -8.97
C TYR A 68 -21.89 -13.97 -7.70
N ILE A 69 -22.26 -14.85 -6.77
CA ILE A 69 -21.49 -15.07 -5.52
C ILE A 69 -20.07 -15.53 -5.85
N LYS A 70 -19.93 -16.52 -6.75
CA LYS A 70 -18.62 -17.00 -7.20
C LYS A 70 -17.79 -15.89 -7.87
N SER A 71 -18.43 -15.01 -8.63
CA SER A 71 -17.77 -13.86 -9.27
C SER A 71 -17.23 -12.87 -8.23
N VAL A 72 -18.05 -12.51 -7.23
CA VAL A 72 -17.64 -11.61 -6.13
C VAL A 72 -16.50 -12.24 -5.31
N GLU A 73 -16.58 -13.52 -4.97
CA GLU A 73 -15.51 -14.24 -4.26
C GLU A 73 -14.20 -14.25 -5.05
N LYS A 74 -14.27 -14.49 -6.36
CA LYS A 74 -13.10 -14.45 -7.23
C LYS A 74 -12.44 -13.07 -7.20
N LYS A 75 -13.23 -12.01 -7.36
CA LYS A 75 -12.75 -10.61 -7.30
C LYS A 75 -12.17 -10.25 -5.94
N PHE A 76 -12.78 -10.73 -4.86
CA PHE A 76 -12.25 -10.57 -3.52
C PHE A 76 -10.86 -11.20 -3.39
N GLN A 77 -10.68 -12.44 -3.87
CA GLN A 77 -9.37 -13.11 -3.81
C GLN A 77 -8.32 -12.40 -4.69
N GLU A 78 -8.72 -11.87 -5.85
CA GLU A 78 -7.85 -11.06 -6.71
C GLU A 78 -7.40 -9.77 -5.99
N CYS A 79 -8.34 -9.00 -5.44
CA CYS A 79 -8.06 -7.79 -4.67
C CYS A 79 -7.16 -8.09 -3.46
N ARG A 80 -7.49 -9.13 -2.67
CA ARG A 80 -6.70 -9.55 -1.51
C ARG A 80 -5.27 -9.93 -1.88
N ARG A 81 -5.06 -10.61 -3.00
CA ARG A 81 -3.72 -10.95 -3.51
C ARG A 81 -2.94 -9.71 -3.93
N ALA A 82 -3.57 -8.79 -4.67
CA ALA A 82 -2.97 -7.53 -5.08
C ALA A 82 -2.50 -6.73 -3.85
N ILE A 83 -3.38 -6.56 -2.86
CA ILE A 83 -3.08 -5.89 -1.59
C ILE A 83 -1.92 -6.54 -0.84
N MET A 84 -1.90 -7.87 -0.73
CA MET A 84 -0.81 -8.57 -0.06
C MET A 84 0.55 -8.31 -0.71
N ARG A 85 0.60 -8.25 -2.05
CA ARG A 85 1.84 -7.99 -2.80
C ARG A 85 2.35 -6.56 -2.62
N VAL A 86 1.43 -5.60 -2.51
CA VAL A 86 1.78 -4.19 -2.29
C VAL A 86 1.84 -3.82 -0.81
N SER A 87 1.52 -4.74 0.10
CA SER A 87 1.51 -4.47 1.55
C SER A 87 2.79 -3.82 2.10
N PRO A 88 4.02 -4.12 1.61
CA PRO A 88 5.22 -3.47 2.11
C PRO A 88 5.32 -1.97 1.81
N VAL A 89 4.53 -1.48 0.83
CA VAL A 89 4.54 -0.08 0.40
C VAL A 89 3.28 0.68 0.83
N LEU A 90 2.31 0.01 1.46
CA LEU A 90 1.10 0.64 1.99
C LEU A 90 1.32 1.18 3.41
N LEU A 91 0.50 2.16 3.79
CA LEU A 91 0.46 2.68 5.15
C LEU A 91 -0.10 1.64 6.13
N GLN A 92 0.48 1.55 7.32
CA GLN A 92 0.08 0.60 8.36
C GLN A 92 -1.42 0.71 8.72
N ASN A 93 -1.94 1.93 8.84
CA ASN A 93 -3.35 2.17 9.16
C ASN A 93 -4.31 1.62 8.09
N ASP A 94 -3.89 1.62 6.83
CA ASP A 94 -4.69 1.10 5.72
C ASP A 94 -4.70 -0.45 5.75
N LEU A 95 -3.56 -1.06 6.11
CA LEU A 95 -3.47 -2.51 6.32
C LEU A 95 -4.34 -2.96 7.51
N GLU A 96 -4.42 -2.18 8.58
CA GLU A 96 -5.29 -2.50 9.73
C GLU A 96 -6.76 -2.50 9.35
N LYS A 97 -7.23 -1.51 8.58
CA LYS A 97 -8.61 -1.48 8.06
C LYS A 97 -8.93 -2.75 7.25
N LEU A 98 -8.02 -3.15 6.36
CA LEU A 98 -8.18 -4.35 5.54
C LEU A 98 -8.14 -5.64 6.36
N ASN A 99 -7.31 -5.69 7.40
CA ASN A 99 -7.25 -6.84 8.31
C ASN A 99 -8.57 -7.03 9.07
N ILE A 100 -9.19 -5.95 9.56
CA ILE A 100 -10.50 -6.03 10.24
C ILE A 100 -11.56 -6.63 9.31
N LEU A 101 -11.62 -6.17 8.06
CA LEU A 101 -12.56 -6.69 7.06
C LEU A 101 -12.26 -8.16 6.71
N ASN A 102 -10.98 -8.52 6.57
CA ASN A 102 -10.55 -9.89 6.29
C ASN A 102 -10.84 -10.86 7.47
N GLU A 103 -10.70 -10.41 8.71
CA GLU A 103 -11.06 -11.20 9.89
C GLU A 103 -12.57 -11.47 9.95
N ASN A 104 -13.40 -10.49 9.60
CA ASN A 104 -14.83 -10.67 9.52
C ASN A 104 -15.20 -11.71 8.45
N TYR A 105 -14.55 -11.68 7.29
CA TYR A 105 -14.68 -12.71 6.25
C TYR A 105 -14.27 -14.12 6.75
N ILE A 106 -13.09 -14.24 7.39
CA ILE A 106 -12.59 -15.52 7.91
C ILE A 106 -13.53 -16.10 8.97
N LYS A 107 -14.12 -15.26 9.83
CA LYS A 107 -15.12 -15.69 10.81
C LYS A 107 -16.35 -16.32 10.14
N VAL A 108 -16.84 -15.72 9.06
CA VAL A 108 -17.99 -16.26 8.30
C VAL A 108 -17.67 -17.62 7.68
N ILE A 109 -16.50 -17.79 7.04
CA ILE A 109 -16.10 -19.09 6.49
C ILE A 109 -15.94 -20.15 7.58
N ARG A 110 -15.25 -19.82 8.69
CA ARG A 110 -15.04 -20.75 9.79
C ARG A 110 -16.35 -21.22 10.39
N TRP A 111 -17.31 -20.31 10.49
CA TRP A 111 -18.65 -20.62 10.96
C TRP A 111 -19.37 -21.59 10.03
N GLN A 112 -19.40 -21.32 8.73
CA GLN A 112 -19.99 -22.22 7.71
C GLN A 112 -19.35 -23.62 7.74
N TYR A 113 -18.02 -23.68 7.84
CA TYR A 113 -17.29 -24.94 7.93
C TYR A 113 -17.63 -25.72 9.21
N ASN A 114 -17.67 -25.05 10.36
CA ASN A 114 -18.01 -25.68 11.64
C ASN A 114 -19.46 -26.19 11.69
N GLU A 115 -20.41 -25.45 11.12
CA GLU A 115 -21.79 -25.92 11.02
C GLU A 115 -21.89 -27.14 10.10
N SER A 116 -21.18 -27.17 8.97
CA SER A 116 -21.15 -28.34 8.07
C SER A 116 -20.61 -29.62 8.75
N LEU A 117 -19.66 -29.48 9.68
CA LEU A 117 -19.11 -30.59 10.46
C LEU A 117 -20.04 -31.06 11.58
N SER A 118 -20.96 -30.20 12.04
CA SER A 118 -21.83 -30.47 13.19
C SER A 118 -23.07 -31.31 12.85
N GLY A 119 -23.31 -31.58 11.56
CA GLY A 119 -24.49 -32.32 11.07
C GLY A 119 -25.83 -31.58 11.26
N LYS A 120 -25.81 -30.36 11.81
CA LYS A 120 -26.94 -29.44 11.79
C LYS A 120 -26.95 -28.71 10.47
N GLU A 121 -28.13 -28.53 9.89
CA GLU A 121 -28.29 -27.65 8.73
C GLU A 121 -27.79 -26.27 9.17
N PRO A 122 -26.78 -25.70 8.47
CA PRO A 122 -26.24 -24.44 8.87
C PRO A 122 -27.38 -23.43 8.92
N SER A 123 -27.45 -22.66 10.02
CA SER A 123 -28.32 -21.50 9.98
C SER A 123 -27.87 -20.65 8.79
N GLY A 124 -28.79 -20.07 8.02
CA GLY A 124 -28.36 -19.32 6.85
C GLY A 124 -27.48 -18.16 7.32
N VAL A 125 -26.17 -18.18 7.01
CA VAL A 125 -25.47 -16.90 6.85
C VAL A 125 -26.35 -16.15 5.86
N ASN A 126 -26.83 -14.97 6.23
CA ASN A 126 -27.58 -14.16 5.31
C ASN A 126 -26.65 -13.95 4.09
N ALA A 127 -26.93 -14.64 2.97
CA ALA A 127 -26.05 -14.64 1.81
C ALA A 127 -25.77 -13.20 1.35
N HIS A 128 -26.71 -12.30 1.63
CA HIS A 128 -26.58 -10.87 1.48
C HIS A 128 -25.46 -10.26 2.34
N GLU A 129 -25.40 -10.54 3.65
CA GLU A 129 -24.36 -10.02 4.55
C GLU A 129 -22.97 -10.54 4.18
N TYR A 130 -22.89 -11.80 3.74
CA TYR A 130 -21.66 -12.39 3.23
C TYR A 130 -21.15 -11.64 1.98
N ILE A 131 -22.03 -11.44 1.01
CA ILE A 131 -21.71 -10.70 -0.22
C ILE A 131 -21.32 -9.26 0.10
N ILE A 132 -22.06 -8.57 0.99
CA ILE A 132 -21.74 -7.20 1.42
C ILE A 132 -20.32 -7.12 1.97
N GLY A 133 -19.92 -8.04 2.86
CA GLY A 133 -18.57 -8.04 3.43
C GLY A 133 -17.47 -8.21 2.38
N LEU A 134 -17.70 -9.02 1.34
CA LEU A 134 -16.77 -9.17 0.22
C LEU A 134 -16.67 -7.89 -0.61
N ILE A 135 -17.81 -7.26 -0.91
CA ILE A 135 -17.88 -6.01 -1.66
C ILE A 135 -17.19 -4.88 -0.89
N ASP A 136 -17.42 -4.78 0.42
CA ASP A 136 -16.80 -3.77 1.29
C ASP A 136 -15.27 -3.90 1.27
N TYR A 137 -14.74 -5.13 1.32
CA TYR A 137 -13.30 -5.35 1.19
C TYR A 137 -12.77 -4.91 -0.19
N ILE A 138 -13.47 -5.25 -1.28
CA ILE A 138 -13.07 -4.88 -2.64
C ILE A 138 -13.05 -3.35 -2.80
N ASN A 139 -14.09 -2.68 -2.35
CA ASN A 139 -14.22 -1.22 -2.42
C ASN A 139 -13.18 -0.51 -1.55
N THR A 140 -13.00 -0.97 -0.30
CA THR A 140 -12.00 -0.41 0.62
C THR A 140 -10.59 -0.62 0.09
N GLY A 141 -10.31 -1.81 -0.45
CA GLY A 141 -9.06 -2.13 -1.11
C GLY A 141 -8.77 -1.20 -2.28
N HIS A 142 -9.77 -0.93 -3.10
CA HIS A 142 -9.66 -0.01 -4.22
C HIS A 142 -9.39 1.44 -3.79
N GLU A 143 -10.14 1.92 -2.81
CA GLU A 143 -9.94 3.26 -2.27
C GLU A 143 -8.52 3.42 -1.69
N ILE A 144 -8.03 2.43 -0.93
CA ILE A 144 -6.69 2.44 -0.35
C ILE A 144 -5.61 2.50 -1.42
N LEU A 145 -5.70 1.65 -2.45
CA LEU A 145 -4.71 1.62 -3.52
C LEU A 145 -4.67 2.95 -4.28
N TYR A 146 -5.84 3.50 -4.61
CA TYR A 146 -5.96 4.80 -5.27
C TYR A 146 -5.41 5.94 -4.40
N ASN A 147 -5.79 6.01 -3.13
CA ASN A 147 -5.33 7.05 -2.22
C ASN A 147 -3.82 6.97 -1.95
N ASN A 148 -3.24 5.77 -1.83
CA ASN A 148 -1.79 5.62 -1.68
C ASN A 148 -1.04 6.11 -2.92
N ILE A 149 -1.55 5.87 -4.14
CA ILE A 149 -0.98 6.47 -5.36
C ILE A 149 -1.00 8.00 -5.27
N LEU A 150 -2.12 8.60 -4.85
CA LEU A 150 -2.23 10.06 -4.72
C LEU A 150 -1.28 10.64 -3.68
N ILE A 151 -1.16 10.00 -2.52
CA ILE A 151 -0.25 10.41 -1.45
C ILE A 151 1.21 10.33 -1.92
N LEU A 152 1.58 9.23 -2.56
CA LEU A 152 2.94 9.03 -3.09
C LEU A 152 3.27 10.06 -4.18
N ARG A 153 2.32 10.38 -5.07
CA ARG A 153 2.49 11.43 -6.09
C ARG A 153 2.73 12.81 -5.49
N LYS A 154 1.99 13.19 -4.45
CA LYS A 154 2.25 14.44 -3.71
C LYS A 154 3.63 14.48 -3.07
N GLY A 155 4.22 13.33 -2.76
CA GLY A 155 5.58 13.23 -2.24
C GLY A 155 6.69 13.46 -3.28
N LEU A 156 6.33 13.54 -4.57
CA LEU A 156 7.22 13.86 -5.69
C LEU A 156 7.17 15.34 -6.12
N GLU A 157 6.10 16.05 -5.74
CA GLU A 157 5.89 17.49 -5.98
C GLU A 157 6.65 18.34 -4.95
#